data_AF-A0AAV4A107-F1
#
_entry.id   AF-A0AAV4A107-F1
#
_cell.length_a   1.000
_cell.length_b   1.000
_cell.length_c   1.000
_cell.angle_alpha   90.00
_cell.angle_beta   90.00
_cell.angle_gamma   90.00
#
_symmetry.space_group_name_H-M   'P 1'
#
loop_
_entity.id
_entity.type
_entity.pdbx_description
1 polymer ?
#
loop_
_entity_poly.entity_id
_entity_poly.type
_entity_poly.pdbx_seq_one_letter_code
_entity_poly.pdbx_strand_id
1 'polypeptide(L)'
;MDEDTILATLVSRYENGRIYTYIGDVLVALNPFNKLPIYGKSTSARYHNSAEFHTDLPPHVYGTCENALRARGVTGSSQCLVVGGESGSGKTEAAKHLMQHILWSAGSRETGLAAKMAQ
;
A
#
# COMPACT_ATOMS: atom_id res chain seq x y z
N MET A 1 -2.39 9.29 21.78
CA MET A 1 -1.24 8.44 21.42
C MET A 1 -0.04 9.38 21.39
N ASP A 2 0.93 9.18 22.27
CA ASP A 2 2.16 9.96 22.27
C ASP A 2 3.19 9.36 21.29
N GLU A 3 4.26 10.12 21.03
CA GLU A 3 5.33 9.74 20.11
C GLU A 3 6.04 8.45 20.55
N ASP A 4 6.30 8.30 21.85
CA ASP A 4 6.98 7.13 22.42
C ASP A 4 6.18 5.84 22.21
N THR A 5 4.85 5.89 22.40
CA THR A 5 3.97 4.75 22.17
C THR A 5 3.95 4.34 20.70
N ILE A 6 3.92 5.32 19.79
CA ILE A 6 3.97 5.07 18.35
C ILE A 6 5.30 4.39 18.00
N LEU A 7 6.42 4.94 18.47
CA LEU A 7 7.74 4.38 18.22
C LEU A 7 7.85 2.94 18.75
N ALA A 8 7.47 2.70 20.01
CA ALA A 8 7.50 1.37 20.61
C ALA A 8 6.64 0.36 19.84
N THR A 9 5.47 0.79 19.37
CA THR A 9 4.58 -0.04 18.54
C THR A 9 5.23 -0.37 17.19
N LEU A 10 5.82 0.62 16.52
CA LEU A 10 6.48 0.43 15.22
C LEU A 10 7.68 -0.51 15.34
N VAL A 11 8.51 -0.36 16.37
CA VAL A 11 9.66 -1.25 16.65
C VAL A 11 9.18 -2.68 16.87
N SER A 12 8.23 -2.90 17.80
CA SER A 12 7.73 -4.23 18.09
C SER A 12 7.11 -4.91 16.85
N ARG A 13 6.36 -4.15 16.03
CA ARG A 13 5.77 -4.68 14.80
C ARG A 13 6.85 -5.07 13.77
N TYR A 14 7.87 -4.24 13.62
CA TYR A 14 8.98 -4.51 12.70
C TYR A 14 9.72 -5.79 13.07
N GLU A 15 10.03 -5.98 14.36
CA GLU A 15 10.66 -7.21 14.88
C GLU A 15 9.81 -8.47 14.61
N ASN A 16 8.49 -8.31 14.53
CA ASN A 16 7.54 -9.37 14.17
C ASN A 16 7.27 -9.47 12.65
N GLY A 17 8.09 -8.84 11.80
CA GLY A 17 7.97 -8.88 10.34
C GLY A 17 6.79 -8.11 9.77
N ARG A 18 6.16 -7.24 10.56
CA ARG A 18 5.00 -6.42 10.15
C ARG A 18 5.45 -5.02 9.80
N ILE A 19 5.74 -4.80 8.52
CA ILE A 19 6.32 -3.54 8.02
C ILE A 19 5.31 -2.40 7.82
N TYR A 20 4.02 -2.73 7.76
CA TYR A 20 2.94 -1.78 7.51
C TYR A 20 2.11 -1.56 8.76
N THR A 21 1.83 -0.30 9.06
CA THR A 21 1.02 0.12 10.21
C THR A 21 0.16 1.32 9.84
N TYR A 22 -1.14 1.26 10.11
CA TYR A 22 -2.01 2.42 9.98
C TYR A 22 -1.92 3.32 11.22
N ILE A 23 -1.76 4.62 11.01
CA ILE A 23 -1.83 5.65 12.04
C ILE A 23 -2.81 6.71 11.54
N GLY A 24 -4.05 6.64 12.02
CA GLY A 24 -5.16 7.36 11.40
C GLY A 24 -5.28 7.00 9.91
N ASP A 25 -5.39 8.01 9.06
CA ASP A 25 -5.49 7.84 7.60
C ASP A 25 -4.15 7.59 6.90
N VAL A 26 -3.03 7.61 7.65
CA VAL A 26 -1.69 7.44 7.10
C VAL A 26 -1.22 5.99 7.22
N LEU A 27 -0.68 5.46 6.13
CA LEU A 27 0.04 4.18 6.14
C LEU A 27 1.53 4.43 6.37
N VAL A 28 2.03 4.02 7.53
CA VAL A 28 3.47 3.99 7.82
C VAL A 28 4.06 2.68 7.30
N ALA A 29 5.14 2.80 6.53
CA ALA A 29 5.89 1.69 5.96
C ALA A 29 7.33 1.76 6.45
N LEU A 30 7.81 0.66 7.04
CA LEU A 30 9.22 0.50 7.43
C LEU A 30 9.92 -0.38 6.40
N ASN A 31 11.07 0.06 5.87
CA ASN A 31 11.81 -0.70 4.87
C ASN A 31 12.45 -1.95 5.51
N PRO A 32 12.07 -3.19 5.14
CA PRO A 32 12.66 -4.41 5.70
C PRO A 32 14.06 -4.73 5.14
N PHE A 33 14.52 -4.00 4.12
CA PHE A 33 15.73 -4.29 3.33
C PHE A 33 15.77 -5.70 2.72
N ASN A 34 14.63 -6.38 2.69
CA ASN A 34 14.47 -7.76 2.25
C ASN A 34 13.17 -7.92 1.47
N LYS A 35 13.12 -8.88 0.55
CA LYS A 35 11.90 -9.21 -0.19
C LYS A 35 10.94 -9.98 0.73
N LEU A 36 9.70 -9.51 0.85
CA LEU A 36 8.65 -10.16 1.62
C LEU A 36 7.62 -10.80 0.67
N PRO A 37 7.08 -12.00 0.99
CA PRO A 37 6.07 -12.68 0.18
C PRO A 37 4.66 -12.11 0.41
N ILE A 38 4.55 -10.78 0.53
CA ILE A 38 3.29 -10.06 0.80
C ILE A 38 2.76 -9.33 -0.44
N TYR A 39 3.49 -9.36 -1.54
CA TYR A 39 3.09 -8.73 -2.81
C TYR A 39 2.72 -9.78 -3.86
N GLY A 40 2.01 -9.34 -4.90
CA GLY A 40 1.67 -10.19 -6.05
C GLY A 40 0.17 -10.36 -6.24
N LYS A 41 -0.19 -11.18 -7.23
CA LYS A 41 -1.58 -11.31 -7.71
C LYS A 41 -2.54 -11.84 -6.65
N SER A 42 -2.12 -12.84 -5.86
CA SER A 42 -2.93 -13.40 -4.77
C SER A 42 -3.21 -12.35 -3.69
N THR A 43 -2.21 -11.57 -3.31
CA THR A 43 -2.41 -10.47 -2.35
C THR A 43 -3.28 -9.38 -2.96
N SER A 44 -3.05 -8.97 -4.21
CA SER A 44 -3.91 -8.01 -4.89
C SER A 44 -5.38 -8.44 -4.88
N ALA A 45 -5.65 -9.72 -5.21
CA ALA A 45 -6.99 -10.28 -5.18
C ALA A 45 -7.63 -10.25 -3.79
N ARG A 46 -6.83 -10.46 -2.73
CA ARG A 46 -7.32 -10.42 -1.35
C ARG A 46 -7.75 -9.02 -0.91
N TYR A 47 -7.04 -7.98 -1.35
CA TYR A 47 -7.40 -6.59 -1.01
C TYR A 47 -8.50 -6.03 -1.92
N HIS A 48 -8.58 -6.51 -3.15
CA HIS A 48 -9.55 -6.06 -4.13
C HIS A 48 -10.99 -6.35 -3.70
N ASN A 49 -11.87 -5.35 -3.79
CA ASN A 49 -13.28 -5.45 -3.38
C ASN A 49 -13.49 -5.94 -1.93
N SER A 50 -12.50 -5.77 -1.04
CA SER A 50 -12.74 -5.94 0.40
C SER A 50 -13.88 -4.99 0.83
N ALA A 51 -14.91 -5.56 1.47
CA ALA A 51 -16.18 -4.88 1.73
C ALA A 51 -16.00 -3.66 2.64
N GLU A 52 -14.99 -3.68 3.51
CA GLU A 52 -14.75 -2.64 4.49
C GLU A 52 -13.25 -2.29 4.59
N PHE A 53 -12.99 -0.99 4.76
CA PHE A 53 -11.67 -0.49 5.08
C PHE A 53 -11.32 -0.78 6.54
N HIS A 54 -10.09 -1.24 6.80
CA HIS A 54 -9.52 -1.50 8.14
C HIS A 54 -10.10 -2.64 8.99
N THR A 55 -11.20 -3.29 8.64
CA THR A 55 -11.84 -4.26 9.55
C THR A 55 -11.36 -5.71 9.35
N ASP A 56 -11.15 -6.17 8.11
CA ASP A 56 -10.85 -7.60 7.86
C ASP A 56 -9.42 -7.90 7.39
N LEU A 57 -8.65 -6.88 7.03
CA LEU A 57 -7.33 -7.05 6.40
C LEU A 57 -6.22 -6.28 7.13
N PRO A 58 -5.00 -6.85 7.23
CA PRO A 58 -3.89 -6.17 7.86
C PRO A 58 -3.47 -4.93 7.05
N PRO A 59 -2.73 -3.98 7.67
CA PRO A 59 -2.25 -2.81 6.97
C PRO A 59 -1.41 -3.15 5.75
N HIS A 60 -1.71 -2.52 4.62
CA HIS A 60 -1.01 -2.76 3.37
C HIS A 60 -1.16 -1.62 2.37
N VAL A 61 -0.17 -1.49 1.49
CA VAL A 61 -0.17 -0.50 0.41
C VAL A 61 -1.34 -0.70 -0.56
N TYR A 62 -1.74 -1.96 -0.82
CA TYR A 62 -2.91 -2.28 -1.65
C TYR A 62 -4.23 -1.85 -1.03
N GLY A 63 -4.40 -2.02 0.29
CA GLY A 63 -5.60 -1.54 0.99
C GLY A 63 -5.75 -0.01 0.88
N THR A 64 -4.65 0.72 0.99
CA THR A 64 -4.62 2.18 0.79
C THR A 64 -5.00 2.56 -0.64
N CYS A 65 -4.54 1.80 -1.63
CA CYS A 65 -4.90 1.99 -3.03
C CYS A 65 -6.38 1.73 -3.31
N GLU A 66 -6.92 0.60 -2.84
CA GLU A 66 -8.34 0.24 -3.02
C GLU A 66 -9.26 1.27 -2.35
N ASN A 67 -8.83 1.85 -1.24
CA ASN A 67 -9.52 2.96 -0.62
C ASN A 67 -9.64 4.19 -1.51
N ALA A 68 -8.54 4.62 -2.13
CA ALA A 68 -8.58 5.70 -3.10
C ALA A 68 -9.47 5.32 -4.30
N LEU A 69 -9.36 4.10 -4.82
CA LEU A 69 -10.20 3.64 -5.94
C LEU A 69 -11.69 3.64 -5.60
N ARG A 70 -12.05 3.18 -4.39
CA ARG A 70 -13.44 3.20 -3.88
C ARG A 70 -13.92 4.64 -3.71
N ALA A 71 -13.13 5.51 -3.07
CA ALA A 71 -13.46 6.92 -2.90
C ALA A 71 -13.69 7.62 -4.24
N ARG A 72 -12.86 7.34 -5.26
CA ARG A 72 -13.06 7.80 -6.63
C ARG A 72 -14.40 7.32 -7.21
N GLY A 73 -14.76 6.06 -7.00
CA GLY A 73 -16.02 5.48 -7.49
C GLY A 73 -17.26 6.10 -6.85
N VAL A 74 -17.19 6.42 -5.56
CA VAL A 74 -18.31 7.03 -4.81
C VAL A 74 -18.43 8.52 -5.08
N THR A 75 -17.32 9.25 -5.10
CA THR A 75 -17.31 10.72 -5.21
C THR A 75 -17.25 11.24 -6.64
N GLY A 76 -16.84 10.41 -7.60
CA GLY A 76 -16.51 10.83 -8.97
C GLY A 76 -15.27 11.74 -9.07
N SER A 77 -14.56 12.00 -7.98
CA SER A 77 -13.46 12.94 -7.92
C SER A 77 -12.10 12.26 -8.01
N SER A 78 -11.15 12.91 -8.69
CA SER A 78 -9.75 12.45 -8.78
C SER A 78 -9.12 12.28 -7.41
N GLN A 79 -8.28 11.25 -7.24
CA GLN A 79 -7.61 10.91 -6.00
C GLN A 79 -6.10 11.02 -6.14
N CYS A 80 -5.40 11.29 -5.04
CA CYS A 80 -3.96 11.39 -4.99
C CYS A 80 -3.41 10.49 -3.89
N LEU A 81 -2.38 9.70 -4.22
CA LEU A 81 -1.59 8.94 -3.25
C LEU A 81 -0.23 9.61 -3.12
N VAL A 82 0.07 10.15 -1.94
CA VAL A 82 1.34 10.83 -1.66
C VAL A 82 2.28 9.87 -0.92
N VAL A 83 3.48 9.65 -1.48
CA VAL A 83 4.50 8.78 -0.87
C VAL A 83 5.67 9.65 -0.41
N GLY A 84 5.77 9.86 0.91
CA GLY A 84 6.80 10.66 1.55
C GLY A 84 7.89 9.83 2.24
N GLY A 85 8.96 10.51 2.66
CA GLY A 85 10.04 9.92 3.46
C GLY A 85 11.45 10.27 2.97
N GLU A 86 12.46 9.95 3.78
CA GLU A 86 13.87 10.23 3.49
C GLU A 86 14.44 9.39 2.34
N SER A 87 15.63 9.74 1.86
CA SER A 87 16.32 8.94 0.83
C SER A 87 16.53 7.51 1.34
N GLY A 88 16.24 6.50 0.49
CA GLY A 88 16.36 5.08 0.87
C GLY A 88 15.21 4.50 1.70
N SER A 89 14.20 5.30 2.07
CA SER A 89 13.06 4.83 2.90
C SER A 89 12.11 3.85 2.19
N GLY A 90 12.27 3.61 0.90
CA GLY A 90 11.42 2.69 0.12
C GLY A 90 10.30 3.36 -0.69
N LYS A 91 10.33 4.69 -0.87
CA LYS A 91 9.32 5.43 -1.68
C LYS A 91 9.12 4.84 -3.08
N THR A 92 10.20 4.59 -3.81
CA THR A 92 10.16 4.05 -5.18
C THR A 92 9.55 2.66 -5.23
N GLU A 93 9.91 1.77 -4.30
CA GLU A 93 9.35 0.42 -4.22
C GLU A 93 7.86 0.44 -3.84
N ALA A 94 7.47 1.32 -2.91
CA ALA A 94 6.05 1.51 -2.56
C ALA A 94 5.23 1.99 -3.77
N ALA A 95 5.74 2.98 -4.52
CA ALA A 95 5.09 3.47 -5.74
C ALA A 95 4.98 2.37 -6.81
N LYS A 96 6.03 1.54 -6.97
CA LYS A 96 6.01 0.38 -7.86
C LYS A 96 4.90 -0.61 -7.50
N HIS A 97 4.77 -0.96 -6.22
CA HIS A 97 3.73 -1.86 -5.75
C HIS A 97 2.32 -1.27 -5.93
N LEU A 98 2.13 0.03 -5.66
CA LEU A 98 0.87 0.73 -5.95
C LEU A 98 0.48 0.61 -7.43
N MET A 99 1.40 0.96 -8.32
CA MET A 99 1.16 0.89 -9.76
C MET A 99 0.86 -0.54 -10.23
N GLN A 100 1.60 -1.53 -9.75
CA GLN A 100 1.33 -2.95 -10.04
C GLN A 100 -0.09 -3.37 -9.64
N HIS A 101 -0.57 -2.89 -8.48
CA HIS A 101 -1.90 -3.18 -7.99
C HIS A 101 -2.98 -2.47 -8.82
N ILE A 102 -2.80 -1.20 -9.17
CA ILE A 102 -3.71 -0.43 -10.04
C ILE A 102 -3.85 -1.13 -11.40
N LEU A 103 -2.73 -1.52 -12.00
CA LEU A 103 -2.72 -2.21 -13.30
C LEU A 103 -3.44 -3.56 -13.25
N TRP A 104 -3.25 -4.30 -12.16
CA TRP A 104 -3.94 -5.56 -11.93
C TRP A 104 -5.45 -5.36 -11.73
N SER A 105 -5.84 -4.36 -10.93
CA SER A 105 -7.25 -4.02 -10.60
C SER A 105 -8.02 -3.49 -11.83
N ALA A 106 -7.33 -2.75 -12.72
CA ALA A 106 -7.90 -2.25 -13.97
C ALA A 106 -8.08 -3.32 -15.08
N GLY A 107 -7.74 -4.59 -14.81
CA GLY A 107 -7.98 -5.70 -15.75
C GLY A 107 -7.20 -5.58 -17.07
N SER A 108 -5.98 -5.02 -17.06
CA SER A 108 -5.11 -4.91 -18.24
C SER A 108 -5.70 -4.10 -19.43
N ARG A 109 -6.43 -3.01 -19.19
CA ARG A 109 -6.86 -2.09 -20.27
C ARG A 109 -5.82 -1.03 -20.71
N GLU A 110 -4.58 -1.10 -20.22
CA GLU A 110 -3.46 -0.31 -20.76
C GLU A 110 -2.19 -1.16 -20.87
N THR A 111 -2.02 -1.80 -22.03
CA THR A 111 -0.82 -2.56 -22.41
C THR A 111 0.45 -1.70 -22.46
N GLY A 112 0.33 -0.36 -22.54
CA GLY A 112 1.45 0.57 -22.61
C GLY A 112 2.13 0.91 -21.27
N LEU A 113 1.38 0.98 -20.17
CA LEU A 113 1.93 1.43 -18.88
C LEU A 113 2.69 0.30 -18.15
N ALA A 114 2.16 -0.92 -18.20
CA ALA A 114 2.83 -2.11 -17.66
C ALA A 114 4.19 -2.38 -18.34
N ALA A 115 4.29 -2.12 -19.64
CA ALA A 115 5.52 -2.31 -20.42
C ALA A 115 6.62 -1.29 -20.07
N LYS A 116 6.24 -0.03 -19.77
CA LYS A 116 7.21 1.02 -19.39
C LYS A 116 7.79 0.86 -17.99
N MET A 117 7.14 0.08 -17.12
CA MET A 117 7.61 -0.18 -15.75
C MET A 117 8.59 -1.37 -15.63
N ALA A 118 8.76 -2.15 -16.70
CA ALA A 118 9.66 -3.30 -16.76
C ALA A 118 11.03 -2.99 -17.39
N GLN A 119 11.23 -1.75 -17.84
CA GLN A 119 12.51 -1.17 -18.28
C GLN A 119 13.10 -0.31 -17.17
#